data_AF-A0A6L7G3E9-F1
#
_entry.id   AF-A0A6L7G3E9-F1
#
_cell.length_a   1.000
_cell.length_b   1.000
_cell.length_c   1.000
_cell.angle_alpha   90.00
_cell.angle_beta   90.00
_cell.angle_gamma   90.00
#
_symmetry.space_group_name_H-M   'P 1'
#
loop_
_entity.id
_entity.type
_entity.pdbx_description
1 polymer ?
#
loop_
_entity_poly.entity_id
_entity_poly.type
_entity_poly.pdbx_seq_one_letter_code
_entity_poly.pdbx_strand_id
1 'polypeptide(L)'
;MGTLPRRRALPASLQGPRPHGSPLRLGPAAARRAPRFPGRDPVTSSSLPRTGALARTVERAGLLALHRCDPERAHALSIAALRAGLVPLPGPLTTPRLACSLAGIDLANPLGLAAGFDKNAQALHPLSRAGFGFLEVGAATPRAQPGNPRPRLFRLTADRAVINRFGFNNEGMEAIAARLAARPRDAVLGLNLGANKDSADRAQDFRDVLAHCGAHLDFATVNVSSPNTEKLRDLQGKAALSALLAGVLDTRDSLPRRIPVFLKIAPDLDAEGLADIAAVARDSGIDAVIATNTTLERRGLNDPQGPEAGGLSGAPLFEKSTRVLARLSELTEGKVPLVGVGGISSGAQAYEKIRAGASALQLYSALVYGGLSLVPTILRDLDALLARDGFSTLAEAVGTGRKDWL
;
A
#
# COMPACT_ATOMS: atom_id res chain seq x y z
N MET A 1 -5.35 46.35 -62.69
CA MET A 1 -5.47 47.83 -62.64
C MET A 1 -6.47 48.19 -61.56
N GLY A 2 -6.17 49.13 -60.66
CA GLY A 2 -7.13 49.71 -59.71
C GLY A 2 -6.73 49.55 -58.24
N THR A 3 -6.01 50.55 -57.74
CA THR A 3 -5.50 50.78 -56.37
C THR A 3 -6.58 51.18 -55.34
N LEU A 4 -6.29 50.98 -54.04
CA LEU A 4 -6.53 51.87 -52.85
C LEU A 4 -6.40 51.06 -51.52
N PRO A 5 -6.20 51.66 -50.33
CA PRO A 5 -5.18 52.61 -49.90
C PRO A 5 -4.39 52.17 -48.63
N ARG A 6 -3.34 52.93 -48.33
CA ARG A 6 -2.36 52.81 -47.23
C ARG A 6 -2.99 52.75 -45.82
N ARG A 7 -2.52 51.82 -44.97
CA ARG A 7 -2.69 51.87 -43.51
C ARG A 7 -1.58 52.70 -42.85
N ARG A 8 -2.00 53.62 -41.98
CA ARG A 8 -1.18 54.47 -41.10
C ARG A 8 -0.33 53.63 -40.14
N ALA A 9 0.93 54.02 -39.99
CA ALA A 9 1.83 53.56 -38.93
C ALA A 9 1.42 54.15 -37.58
N LEU A 10 1.46 53.33 -36.51
CA LEU A 10 1.38 53.77 -35.12
C LEU A 10 2.79 54.10 -34.58
N PRO A 11 2.92 55.03 -33.62
CA PRO A 11 4.21 55.59 -33.20
C PRO A 11 5.01 54.63 -32.31
N ALA A 12 6.33 54.69 -32.48
CA ALA A 12 7.32 54.02 -31.66
C ALA A 12 7.54 54.77 -30.33
N SER A 13 6.81 54.39 -29.29
CA SER A 13 7.21 54.72 -27.91
C SER A 13 6.45 53.82 -26.94
N LEU A 14 7.03 52.65 -26.67
CA LEU A 14 6.89 51.83 -25.45
C LEU A 14 7.85 50.64 -25.63
N GLN A 15 9.14 50.93 -25.74
CA GLN A 15 10.19 49.92 -25.64
C GLN A 15 10.50 49.70 -24.16
N GLY A 16 9.83 48.73 -23.55
CA GLY A 16 10.29 48.08 -22.32
C GLY A 16 11.36 47.03 -22.65
N PRO A 17 12.29 46.72 -21.73
CA PRO A 17 13.47 45.90 -22.01
C PRO A 17 13.07 44.45 -22.33
N ARG A 18 13.68 43.89 -23.38
CA ARG A 18 13.55 42.48 -23.76
C ARG A 18 14.23 41.60 -22.71
N PRO A 19 13.60 40.52 -22.21
CA PRO A 19 14.31 39.54 -21.42
C PRO A 19 15.19 38.68 -22.35
N HIS A 20 16.49 38.69 -22.11
CA HIS A 20 17.42 37.71 -22.66
C HIS A 20 17.12 36.33 -22.05
N GLY A 21 16.32 35.53 -22.74
CA GLY A 21 16.14 34.11 -22.46
C GLY A 21 17.07 33.28 -23.32
N SER A 22 18.22 32.89 -22.79
CA SER A 22 19.02 31.79 -23.35
C SER A 22 18.18 30.50 -23.32
N PRO A 23 18.21 29.67 -24.39
CA PRO A 23 17.55 28.37 -24.33
C PRO A 23 18.29 27.48 -23.32
N LEU A 24 17.62 27.14 -22.23
CA LEU A 24 18.06 26.12 -21.27
C LEU A 24 18.19 24.79 -22.02
N ARG A 25 19.42 24.41 -22.35
CA ARG A 25 19.78 23.04 -22.70
C ARG A 25 19.42 22.14 -21.52
N LEU A 26 18.41 21.29 -21.70
CA LEU A 26 18.18 20.13 -20.84
C LEU A 26 19.38 19.20 -20.97
N GLY A 27 20.28 19.24 -19.98
CA GLY A 27 21.34 18.25 -19.83
C GLY A 27 20.75 16.87 -19.49
N PRO A 28 21.46 15.77 -19.80
CA PRO A 28 20.99 14.43 -19.51
C PRO A 28 20.79 14.26 -18.01
N ALA A 29 19.67 13.63 -17.63
CA ALA A 29 19.33 13.31 -16.25
C ALA A 29 20.52 12.62 -15.57
N ALA A 30 21.06 13.25 -14.53
CA ALA A 30 22.08 12.64 -13.69
C ALA A 30 21.51 11.31 -13.16
N ALA A 31 22.15 10.21 -13.54
CA ALA A 31 21.84 8.88 -13.02
C ALA A 31 21.89 8.94 -11.48
N ARG A 32 20.72 8.85 -10.85
CA ARG A 32 20.60 8.78 -9.39
C ARG A 32 21.35 7.53 -8.94
N ARG A 33 22.34 7.69 -8.07
CA ARG A 33 23.09 6.59 -7.47
C ARG A 33 22.10 5.65 -6.77
N ALA A 34 22.19 4.36 -7.07
CA ALA A 34 21.51 3.31 -6.32
C ALA A 34 21.80 3.45 -4.81
N PRO A 35 20.85 3.11 -3.92
CA PRO A 35 21.07 3.13 -2.49
C PRO A 35 22.30 2.29 -2.13
N ARG A 36 23.26 2.91 -1.44
CA ARG A 36 24.34 2.18 -0.78
C ARG A 36 23.75 1.59 0.49
N PHE A 37 23.33 0.34 0.45
CA PHE A 37 23.29 -0.49 1.64
C PHE A 37 24.75 -0.72 2.06
N PRO A 38 25.23 -0.18 3.20
CA PRO A 38 26.61 -0.37 3.57
C PRO A 38 26.86 -1.86 3.85
N GLY A 39 27.61 -2.50 2.95
CA GLY A 39 28.36 -3.74 3.22
C GLY A 39 27.80 -5.08 2.72
N ARG A 40 27.18 -5.21 1.53
CA ARG A 40 26.91 -6.54 0.94
C ARG A 40 27.03 -6.57 -0.58
N ASP A 41 27.82 -7.51 -1.08
CA ASP A 41 27.93 -7.87 -2.51
C ASP A 41 26.56 -8.28 -3.09
N PRO A 42 26.32 -8.16 -4.41
CA PRO A 42 25.07 -8.56 -5.03
C PRO A 42 24.83 -10.06 -4.85
N VAL A 43 23.73 -10.41 -4.19
CA VAL A 43 23.42 -11.80 -3.83
C VAL A 43 22.37 -12.40 -4.80
N THR A 44 22.58 -13.64 -5.25
CA THR A 44 21.74 -14.38 -6.25
C THR A 44 20.49 -15.01 -5.63
N SER A 45 19.53 -15.52 -6.40
CA SER A 45 18.27 -16.13 -5.88
C SER A 45 18.48 -17.21 -4.81
N SER A 46 19.54 -18.02 -4.97
CA SER A 46 19.93 -19.10 -4.05
C SER A 46 20.45 -18.62 -2.70
N SER A 47 20.66 -17.31 -2.54
CA SER A 47 21.26 -16.70 -1.36
C SER A 47 20.26 -16.08 -0.39
N LEU A 48 19.00 -15.89 -0.80
CA LEU A 48 17.97 -15.43 0.13
C LEU A 48 17.82 -16.48 1.23
N PRO A 49 18.01 -16.11 2.51
CA PRO A 49 18.05 -17.08 3.59
C PRO A 49 16.76 -17.89 3.62
N ARG A 50 16.91 -19.20 3.82
CA ARG A 50 15.78 -20.06 4.19
C ARG A 50 15.56 -19.88 5.68
N THR A 51 14.31 -19.73 6.10
CA THR A 51 13.98 -19.82 7.52
C THR A 51 14.52 -21.16 8.06
N GLY A 52 15.22 -21.16 9.20
CA GLY A 52 15.73 -22.41 9.77
C GLY A 52 14.61 -23.41 10.08
N ALA A 53 14.89 -24.71 10.05
CA ALA A 53 13.89 -25.75 10.33
C ALA A 53 13.29 -25.57 11.72
N LEU A 54 14.11 -25.32 12.75
CA LEU A 54 13.67 -25.04 14.11
C LEU A 54 12.77 -23.80 14.19
N ALA A 55 13.15 -22.71 13.54
CA ALA A 55 12.36 -21.48 13.49
C ALA A 55 10.97 -21.71 12.87
N ARG A 56 10.88 -22.49 11.78
CA ARG A 56 9.59 -22.87 11.19
C ARG A 56 8.76 -23.75 12.13
N THR A 57 9.40 -24.68 12.84
CA THR A 57 8.69 -25.55 13.80
C THR A 57 8.11 -24.74 14.95
N VAL A 58 8.89 -23.81 15.53
CA VAL A 58 8.44 -22.91 16.60
C VAL A 58 7.29 -22.03 16.11
N GLU A 59 7.41 -21.42 14.93
CA GLU A 59 6.34 -20.59 14.37
C GLU A 59 5.07 -21.40 14.11
N ARG A 60 5.18 -22.60 13.53
CA ARG A 60 4.02 -23.49 13.30
C ARG A 60 3.33 -23.86 14.61
N ALA A 61 4.09 -24.22 15.64
CA ALA A 61 3.53 -24.52 16.96
C ALA A 61 2.81 -23.28 17.55
N GLY A 62 3.42 -22.09 17.45
CA GLY A 62 2.80 -20.83 17.86
C GLY A 62 1.50 -20.54 17.10
N LEU A 63 1.49 -20.69 15.77
CA LEU A 63 0.29 -20.52 14.95
C LEU A 63 -0.82 -21.50 15.33
N LEU A 64 -0.49 -22.78 15.55
CA LEU A 64 -1.47 -23.77 16.01
C LEU A 64 -2.10 -23.36 17.35
N ALA A 65 -1.31 -22.86 18.30
CA ALA A 65 -1.82 -22.35 19.58
C ALA A 65 -2.71 -21.10 19.39
N LEU A 66 -2.28 -20.15 18.57
CA LEU A 66 -3.07 -18.96 18.21
C LEU A 66 -4.38 -19.34 17.49
N HIS A 67 -4.39 -20.44 16.76
CA HIS A 67 -5.58 -20.96 16.08
C HIS A 67 -6.60 -21.61 17.03
N ARG A 68 -6.22 -21.86 18.29
CA ARG A 68 -7.15 -22.26 19.36
C ARG A 68 -7.73 -21.09 20.13
N CYS A 69 -7.25 -19.88 19.88
CA CYS A 69 -7.78 -18.66 20.47
C CYS A 69 -8.82 -18.00 19.56
N ASP A 70 -9.69 -17.19 20.18
CA ASP A 70 -10.46 -16.16 19.47
C ASP A 70 -9.52 -15.35 18.54
N PRO A 71 -9.90 -15.10 17.28
CA PRO A 71 -9.02 -14.43 16.32
C PRO A 71 -8.52 -13.05 16.76
N GLU A 72 -9.34 -12.24 17.45
CA GLU A 72 -8.94 -10.89 17.87
C GLU A 72 -7.94 -10.98 19.03
N ARG A 73 -8.18 -11.90 19.98
CA ARG A 73 -7.20 -12.21 21.04
C ARG A 73 -5.91 -12.80 20.47
N ALA A 74 -6.00 -13.69 19.49
CA ALA A 74 -4.85 -14.29 18.83
C ALA A 74 -3.96 -13.22 18.17
N HIS A 75 -4.58 -12.23 17.53
CA HIS A 75 -3.87 -11.10 16.94
C HIS A 75 -3.18 -10.22 17.99
N ALA A 76 -3.84 -9.94 19.12
CA ALA A 76 -3.20 -9.20 20.21
C ALA A 76 -2.00 -9.97 20.80
N LEU A 77 -2.13 -11.29 20.95
CA LEU A 77 -1.05 -12.16 21.41
C LEU A 77 0.11 -12.23 20.41
N SER A 78 -0.14 -12.20 19.10
CA SER A 78 0.92 -12.21 18.08
C SER A 78 1.74 -10.91 18.11
N ILE A 79 1.09 -9.75 18.29
CA ILE A 79 1.77 -8.46 18.49
C ILE A 79 2.59 -8.48 19.79
N ALA A 80 2.05 -9.03 20.88
CA ALA A 80 2.79 -9.18 22.14
C ALA A 80 4.02 -10.09 21.97
N ALA A 81 3.88 -11.21 21.28
CA ALA A 81 4.99 -12.13 21.00
C ALA A 81 6.09 -11.49 20.13
N LEU A 82 5.70 -10.68 19.13
CA LEU A 82 6.65 -9.89 18.33
C LEU A 82 7.44 -8.92 19.20
N ARG A 83 6.75 -8.17 20.07
CA ARG A 83 7.38 -7.21 20.98
C ARG A 83 8.29 -7.88 22.01
N ALA A 84 7.94 -9.08 22.44
CA ALA A 84 8.76 -9.89 23.35
C ALA A 84 9.94 -10.60 22.66
N GLY A 85 10.10 -10.47 21.34
CA GLY A 85 11.21 -11.10 20.60
C GLY A 85 11.07 -12.63 20.46
N LEU A 86 9.87 -13.18 20.64
CA LEU A 86 9.61 -14.62 20.61
C LEU A 86 9.41 -15.17 19.19
N VAL A 87 9.31 -14.29 18.19
CA VAL A 87 9.05 -14.67 16.81
C VAL A 87 10.37 -14.71 16.04
N PRO A 88 10.67 -15.80 15.30
CA PRO A 88 11.86 -15.85 14.46
C PRO A 88 11.70 -14.90 13.27
N LEU A 89 12.68 -14.00 13.09
CA LEU A 89 12.63 -12.95 12.08
C LEU A 89 13.81 -13.11 11.10
N PRO A 90 13.54 -13.21 9.77
CA PRO A 90 14.58 -13.49 8.78
C PRO A 90 15.55 -12.32 8.54
N GLY A 91 15.25 -11.13 9.04
CA GLY A 91 15.98 -9.90 8.73
C GLY A 91 15.62 -9.36 7.34
N PRO A 92 16.32 -8.32 6.88
CA PRO A 92 16.11 -7.74 5.56
C PRO A 92 16.39 -8.74 4.43
N LEU A 93 15.55 -8.71 3.39
CA LEU A 93 15.62 -9.61 2.24
C LEU A 93 15.70 -8.75 0.98
N THR A 94 16.74 -8.93 0.17
CA THR A 94 16.97 -8.15 -1.04
C THR A 94 17.79 -8.95 -2.06
N THR A 95 17.51 -8.73 -3.33
CA THR A 95 18.35 -9.12 -4.48
C THR A 95 18.31 -7.96 -5.48
N PRO A 96 19.25 -7.86 -6.44
CA PRO A 96 19.17 -6.84 -7.48
C PRO A 96 17.86 -6.87 -8.28
N ARG A 97 17.26 -8.05 -8.49
CA ARG A 97 15.97 -8.23 -9.17
C ARG A 97 14.79 -7.74 -8.36
N LEU A 98 14.81 -7.95 -7.03
CA LEU A 98 13.73 -7.58 -6.13
C LEU A 98 13.79 -6.11 -5.70
N ALA A 99 14.98 -5.51 -5.65
CA ALA A 99 15.12 -4.09 -5.34
C ALA A 99 14.33 -3.25 -6.35
N CYS A 100 13.50 -2.34 -5.86
CA CYS A 100 12.59 -1.56 -6.68
C CYS A 100 12.34 -0.17 -6.09
N SER A 101 11.68 0.71 -6.85
CA SER A 101 11.23 2.01 -6.38
C SER A 101 9.70 2.07 -6.44
N LEU A 102 9.08 2.56 -5.38
CA LEU A 102 7.64 2.82 -5.30
C LEU A 102 7.42 4.29 -5.01
N ALA A 103 6.86 5.04 -5.96
CA ALA A 103 6.60 6.47 -5.79
C ALA A 103 7.83 7.29 -5.35
N GLY A 104 9.01 6.93 -5.87
CA GLY A 104 10.29 7.56 -5.52
C GLY A 104 10.91 7.09 -4.20
N ILE A 105 10.30 6.10 -3.52
CA ILE A 105 10.86 5.45 -2.33
C ILE A 105 11.62 4.20 -2.78
N ASP A 106 12.89 4.09 -2.39
CA ASP A 106 13.69 2.89 -2.64
C ASP A 106 13.30 1.77 -1.67
N LEU A 107 13.02 0.60 -2.21
CA LEU A 107 12.61 -0.59 -1.46
C LEU A 107 13.63 -1.71 -1.67
N ALA A 108 13.99 -2.39 -0.57
CA ALA A 108 14.83 -3.59 -0.62
C ALA A 108 14.15 -4.76 -1.37
N ASN A 109 12.83 -4.82 -1.31
CA ASN A 109 12.01 -5.79 -2.03
C ASN A 109 10.56 -5.25 -2.17
N PRO A 110 9.71 -5.79 -3.05
CA PRO A 110 8.40 -5.20 -3.33
C PRO A 110 7.32 -5.61 -2.33
N LEU A 111 7.61 -6.47 -1.35
CA LEU A 111 6.58 -7.05 -0.49
C LEU A 111 6.47 -6.27 0.82
N GLY A 112 5.34 -5.61 1.02
CA GLY A 112 5.02 -4.87 2.24
C GLY A 112 4.01 -5.56 3.14
N LEU A 113 3.94 -5.08 4.39
CA LEU A 113 2.86 -5.43 5.32
C LEU A 113 1.67 -4.48 5.10
N ALA A 114 0.46 -5.03 4.92
CA ALA A 114 -0.74 -4.22 4.73
C ALA A 114 -1.21 -3.59 6.05
N ALA A 115 -1.86 -2.43 5.94
CA ALA A 115 -2.54 -1.79 7.08
C ALA A 115 -3.58 -2.71 7.75
N GLY A 116 -3.80 -2.44 9.04
CA GLY A 116 -4.70 -3.18 9.91
C GLY A 116 -3.99 -4.25 10.75
N PHE A 117 -2.79 -4.69 10.36
CA PHE A 117 -2.02 -5.64 11.16
C PHE A 117 -1.49 -4.96 12.44
N ASP A 118 -0.70 -3.91 12.32
CA ASP A 118 -0.26 -3.10 13.46
C ASP A 118 -0.97 -1.74 13.42
N LYS A 119 -2.19 -1.69 13.97
CA LYS A 119 -3.04 -0.48 13.94
C LYS A 119 -2.45 0.68 14.73
N ASN A 120 -1.65 0.36 15.75
CA ASN A 120 -1.21 1.30 16.77
C ASN A 120 0.31 1.52 16.77
N ALA A 121 1.03 1.06 15.73
CA ALA A 121 2.49 1.15 15.62
C ALA A 121 3.25 0.54 16.82
N GLN A 122 2.74 -0.56 17.36
CA GLN A 122 3.25 -1.20 18.59
C GLN A 122 4.48 -2.10 18.35
N ALA A 123 4.68 -2.58 17.13
CA ALA A 123 5.65 -3.61 16.79
C ALA A 123 6.57 -3.20 15.63
N LEU A 124 6.83 -1.91 15.43
CA LEU A 124 7.63 -1.38 14.31
C LEU A 124 9.00 -2.06 14.17
N HIS A 125 9.78 -2.15 15.26
CA HIS A 125 11.13 -2.72 15.26
C HIS A 125 11.18 -4.22 14.92
N PRO A 126 10.37 -5.11 15.54
CA PRO A 126 10.35 -6.50 15.10
C PRO A 126 9.77 -6.65 13.68
N LEU A 127 8.74 -5.88 13.31
CA LEU A 127 8.17 -5.97 11.96
C LEU A 127 9.13 -5.52 10.86
N SER A 128 10.01 -4.54 11.11
CA SER A 128 11.03 -4.13 10.14
C SER A 128 12.07 -5.22 9.88
N ARG A 129 12.19 -6.19 10.80
CA ARG A 129 13.06 -7.36 10.67
C ARG A 129 12.33 -8.59 10.12
N ALA A 130 11.03 -8.50 9.85
CA ALA A 130 10.24 -9.61 9.32
C ALA A 130 10.48 -9.89 7.82
N GLY A 131 11.30 -9.07 7.15
CA GLY A 131 11.68 -9.25 5.75
C GLY A 131 10.86 -8.45 4.74
N PHE A 132 9.87 -7.67 5.21
CA PHE A 132 9.12 -6.76 4.36
C PHE A 132 9.99 -5.61 3.86
N GLY A 133 9.77 -5.17 2.62
CA GLY A 133 10.39 -3.97 2.05
C GLY A 133 9.81 -2.67 2.61
N PHE A 134 8.54 -2.69 3.06
CA PHE A 134 7.86 -1.55 3.68
C PHE A 134 6.72 -2.01 4.61
N LEU A 135 6.33 -1.16 5.55
CA LEU A 135 5.25 -1.43 6.50
C LEU A 135 4.19 -0.33 6.41
N GLU A 136 2.93 -0.70 6.29
CA GLU A 136 1.81 0.23 6.48
C GLU A 136 1.10 -0.07 7.80
N VAL A 137 1.15 0.89 8.74
CA VAL A 137 0.45 0.81 10.04
C VAL A 137 -0.90 1.54 9.98
N GLY A 138 -1.71 1.44 11.02
CA GLY A 138 -3.03 2.07 11.09
C GLY A 138 -4.17 1.14 10.63
N ALA A 139 -5.37 1.65 10.31
CA ALA A 139 -5.69 3.07 10.16
C ALA A 139 -5.67 3.86 11.49
N ALA A 140 -5.06 5.05 11.47
CA ALA A 140 -5.10 6.02 12.56
C ALA A 140 -6.24 7.01 12.35
N THR A 141 -6.89 7.42 13.44
CA THR A 141 -7.91 8.48 13.46
C THR A 141 -7.47 9.59 14.42
N PRO A 142 -8.00 10.82 14.31
CA PRO A 142 -7.63 11.90 15.23
C PRO A 142 -7.80 11.50 16.70
N ARG A 143 -8.97 11.01 17.08
CA ARG A 143 -9.28 10.52 18.43
C ARG A 143 -9.19 9.00 18.50
N ALA A 144 -8.85 8.48 19.68
CA ALA A 144 -8.96 7.05 19.96
C ALA A 144 -10.41 6.59 19.82
N GLN A 145 -10.62 5.37 19.34
CA GLN A 145 -11.95 4.75 19.32
C GLN A 145 -11.88 3.23 19.47
N PRO A 146 -12.84 2.61 20.17
CA PRO A 146 -12.83 1.17 20.45
C PRO A 146 -13.17 0.33 19.21
N GLY A 147 -13.76 0.93 18.17
CA GLY A 147 -14.34 0.27 17.00
C GLY A 147 -15.73 -0.32 17.26
N ASN A 148 -16.21 -1.18 16.34
CA ASN A 148 -17.52 -1.82 16.46
C ASN A 148 -17.55 -2.90 17.56
N PRO A 149 -18.74 -3.29 18.08
CA PRO A 149 -18.88 -4.35 19.07
C PRO A 149 -18.30 -5.70 18.64
N ARG A 150 -17.84 -6.50 19.61
CA ARG A 150 -17.33 -7.87 19.40
C ARG A 150 -18.50 -8.90 19.42
N PRO A 151 -18.38 -10.05 18.74
CA PRO A 151 -17.27 -10.48 17.88
C PRO A 151 -17.29 -9.74 16.51
N ARG A 152 -16.09 -9.42 16.03
CA ARG A 152 -15.89 -8.60 14.82
C ARG A 152 -14.73 -9.06 13.93
N LEU A 153 -14.13 -10.21 14.25
CA LEU A 153 -13.09 -10.85 13.47
C LEU A 153 -13.39 -12.35 13.43
N PHE A 154 -13.47 -12.90 12.24
CA PHE A 154 -13.86 -14.29 11.97
C PHE A 154 -12.79 -14.92 11.09
N ARG A 155 -12.32 -16.10 11.48
CA ARG A 155 -11.29 -16.84 10.74
C ARG A 155 -11.97 -17.98 10.00
N LEU A 156 -12.06 -17.85 8.69
CA LEU A 156 -12.64 -18.84 7.79
C LEU A 156 -11.52 -19.81 7.40
N THR A 157 -11.39 -20.89 8.15
CA THR A 157 -10.24 -21.81 8.01
C THR A 157 -10.34 -22.62 6.73
N ALA A 158 -11.56 -23.07 6.38
CA ALA A 158 -11.80 -23.84 5.15
C ALA A 158 -11.41 -23.05 3.89
N ASP A 159 -11.64 -21.73 3.91
CA ASP A 159 -11.42 -20.85 2.76
C ASP A 159 -10.07 -20.09 2.79
N ARG A 160 -9.25 -20.30 3.83
CA ARG A 160 -8.03 -19.50 4.10
C ARG A 160 -8.32 -17.98 4.03
N ALA A 161 -9.40 -17.58 4.68
CA ALA A 161 -9.98 -16.25 4.57
C ALA A 161 -10.33 -15.64 5.95
N VAL A 162 -10.51 -14.33 5.96
CA VAL A 162 -10.88 -13.60 7.18
C VAL A 162 -12.00 -12.62 6.85
N ILE A 163 -13.06 -12.64 7.66
CA ILE A 163 -14.09 -11.61 7.67
C ILE A 163 -13.87 -10.71 8.87
N ASN A 164 -13.91 -9.39 8.67
CA ASN A 164 -13.79 -8.44 9.77
C ASN A 164 -14.74 -7.25 9.64
N ARG A 165 -15.19 -6.75 10.79
CA ARG A 165 -16.01 -5.53 10.93
C ARG A 165 -15.48 -4.59 11.99
N PHE A 166 -14.17 -4.32 12.00
CA PHE A 166 -13.51 -3.58 13.08
C PHE A 166 -14.01 -2.14 13.29
N GLY A 167 -14.24 -1.37 12.23
CA GLY A 167 -14.60 0.05 12.33
C GLY A 167 -13.49 0.93 12.92
N PHE A 168 -12.27 0.83 12.38
CA PHE A 168 -11.08 1.62 12.78
C PHE A 168 -10.82 1.67 14.29
N ASN A 169 -10.77 0.52 14.97
CA ASN A 169 -10.33 0.49 16.37
C ASN A 169 -8.85 0.87 16.51
N ASN A 170 -8.53 1.96 17.22
CA ASN A 170 -7.16 2.44 17.39
C ASN A 170 -7.03 3.39 18.61
N GLU A 171 -5.79 3.69 18.99
CA GLU A 171 -5.45 4.50 20.17
C GLU A 171 -5.36 6.01 19.90
N GLY A 172 -5.73 6.47 18.69
CA GLY A 172 -5.68 7.86 18.28
C GLY A 172 -4.32 8.30 17.76
N MET A 173 -4.29 9.40 17.02
CA MET A 173 -3.09 9.87 16.32
C MET A 173 -1.95 10.23 17.29
N GLU A 174 -2.26 10.79 18.45
CA GLU A 174 -1.26 11.20 19.47
C GLU A 174 -0.43 9.99 19.95
N ALA A 175 -1.10 8.91 20.36
CA ALA A 175 -0.43 7.70 20.84
C ALA A 175 0.36 7.00 19.72
N ILE A 176 -0.16 7.05 18.49
CA ILE A 176 0.48 6.46 17.31
C ILE A 176 1.71 7.28 16.90
N ALA A 177 1.61 8.60 16.87
CA ALA A 177 2.71 9.52 16.55
C ALA A 177 3.87 9.38 17.53
N ALA A 178 3.59 9.27 18.83
CA ALA A 178 4.62 9.03 19.85
C ALA A 178 5.44 7.75 19.56
N ARG A 179 4.81 6.69 19.03
CA ARG A 179 5.51 5.45 18.65
C ARG A 179 6.21 5.56 17.30
N LEU A 180 5.60 6.26 16.34
CA LEU A 180 6.22 6.55 15.04
C LEU A 180 7.48 7.40 15.21
N ALA A 181 7.55 8.30 16.18
CA ALA A 181 8.75 9.07 16.49
C ALA A 181 9.93 8.17 16.92
N ALA A 182 9.64 7.01 17.52
CA ALA A 182 10.62 6.00 17.94
C ALA A 182 10.87 4.90 16.88
N ARG A 183 10.51 5.16 15.62
CA ARG A 183 10.64 4.18 14.52
C ARG A 183 12.07 3.67 14.29
N PRO A 184 12.23 2.45 13.76
CA PRO A 184 13.51 2.01 13.18
C PRO A 184 13.91 2.92 12.00
N ARG A 185 15.19 3.28 11.93
CA ARG A 185 15.73 4.21 10.93
C ARG A 185 15.70 3.66 9.51
N ASP A 186 15.93 2.36 9.35
CA ASP A 186 16.11 1.73 8.03
C ASP A 186 14.82 1.13 7.45
N ALA A 187 13.68 1.24 8.15
CA ALA A 187 12.41 0.70 7.68
C ALA A 187 11.66 1.74 6.87
N VAL A 188 11.07 1.39 5.73
CA VAL A 188 10.11 2.26 5.05
C VAL A 188 8.75 2.14 5.74
N LEU A 189 8.26 3.24 6.31
CA LEU A 189 7.02 3.26 7.10
C LEU A 189 5.98 4.17 6.49
N GLY A 190 4.77 3.65 6.31
CA GLY A 190 3.60 4.46 5.99
C GLY A 190 2.49 4.33 7.00
N LEU A 191 1.62 5.33 7.01
CA LEU A 191 0.43 5.38 7.86
C LEU A 191 -0.82 5.38 7.00
N ASN A 192 -1.69 4.43 7.27
CA ASN A 192 -3.05 4.45 6.77
C ASN A 192 -3.84 5.49 7.57
N LEU A 193 -4.33 6.52 6.88
CA LEU A 193 -5.13 7.60 7.43
C LEU A 193 -6.59 7.17 7.43
N GLY A 194 -7.32 7.47 8.50
CA GLY A 194 -8.75 7.22 8.62
C GLY A 194 -9.45 8.35 9.35
N ALA A 195 -10.79 8.29 9.34
CA ALA A 195 -11.65 9.23 10.04
C ALA A 195 -12.37 8.55 11.21
N ASN A 196 -12.61 9.31 12.28
CA ASN A 196 -13.44 8.87 13.38
C ASN A 196 -14.88 8.59 12.91
N LYS A 197 -15.53 7.59 13.52
CA LYS A 197 -16.87 7.13 13.11
C LYS A 197 -17.93 8.25 13.20
N ASP A 198 -17.84 9.03 14.26
CA ASP A 198 -18.69 10.15 14.65
C ASP A 198 -18.21 11.51 14.13
N SER A 199 -17.17 11.55 13.27
CA SER A 199 -16.69 12.82 12.72
C SER A 199 -17.72 13.46 11.79
N ALA A 200 -17.97 14.76 12.02
CA ALA A 200 -18.82 15.59 11.17
C ALA A 200 -18.12 15.98 9.86
N ASP A 201 -16.79 16.09 9.88
CA ASP A 201 -15.96 16.37 8.71
C ASP A 201 -14.85 15.31 8.60
N ARG A 202 -15.18 14.21 7.94
CA ARG A 202 -14.21 13.13 7.70
C ARG A 202 -13.02 13.58 6.87
N ALA A 203 -13.17 14.58 5.99
CA ALA A 203 -12.08 15.08 5.17
C ALA A 203 -11.07 15.88 6.00
N GLN A 204 -11.53 16.58 7.04
CA GLN A 204 -10.65 17.21 8.02
C GLN A 204 -9.86 16.18 8.82
N ASP A 205 -10.49 15.07 9.25
CA ASP A 205 -9.78 14.02 10.00
C ASP A 205 -8.54 13.48 9.25
N PHE A 206 -8.64 13.25 7.93
CA PHE A 206 -7.49 12.80 7.14
C PHE A 206 -6.33 13.82 7.16
N ARG A 207 -6.67 15.11 7.09
CA ARG A 207 -5.71 16.22 7.14
C ARG A 207 -5.06 16.32 8.51
N ASP A 208 -5.84 16.24 9.58
CA ASP A 208 -5.34 16.31 10.95
C ASP A 208 -4.34 15.19 11.25
N VAL A 209 -4.68 13.94 10.89
CA VAL A 209 -3.77 12.80 11.09
C VAL A 209 -2.48 12.97 10.27
N LEU A 210 -2.58 13.44 9.03
CA LEU A 210 -1.41 13.66 8.19
C LEU A 210 -0.53 14.80 8.73
N ALA A 211 -1.12 15.93 9.13
CA ALA A 211 -0.41 17.06 9.69
C ALA A 211 0.35 16.66 10.97
N HIS A 212 -0.29 15.88 11.83
CA HIS A 212 0.27 15.46 13.11
C HIS A 212 1.35 14.38 12.95
N CYS A 213 1.11 13.35 12.13
CA CYS A 213 2.02 12.20 12.02
C CYS A 213 3.07 12.36 10.92
N GLY A 214 2.86 13.22 9.93
CA GLY A 214 3.56 13.25 8.64
C GLY A 214 5.08 13.35 8.73
N ALA A 215 5.60 14.05 9.74
CA ALA A 215 7.04 14.20 9.96
C ALA A 215 7.78 12.87 10.23
N HIS A 216 7.05 11.83 10.65
CA HIS A 216 7.63 10.52 10.98
C HIS A 216 7.45 9.45 9.89
N LEU A 217 6.71 9.78 8.82
CA LEU A 217 6.30 8.85 7.77
C LEU A 217 7.18 8.96 6.53
N ASP A 218 7.27 7.87 5.76
CA ASP A 218 7.82 7.86 4.40
C ASP A 218 6.74 7.92 3.34
N PHE A 219 5.52 7.48 3.64
CA PHE A 219 4.32 7.68 2.81
C PHE A 219 3.07 7.72 3.68
N ALA A 220 1.97 8.23 3.14
CA ALA A 220 0.66 8.18 3.79
C ALA A 220 -0.38 7.58 2.84
N THR A 221 -1.38 6.90 3.38
CA THR A 221 -2.44 6.27 2.58
C THR A 221 -3.80 6.84 2.97
N VAL A 222 -4.49 7.50 2.04
CA VAL A 222 -5.90 7.89 2.19
C VAL A 222 -6.78 6.66 1.94
N ASN A 223 -7.45 6.19 2.99
CA ASN A 223 -8.27 4.99 2.93
C ASN A 223 -9.77 5.30 2.98
N VAL A 224 -10.38 5.35 1.81
CA VAL A 224 -11.83 5.58 1.61
C VAL A 224 -12.61 4.28 1.33
N SER A 225 -12.00 3.12 1.57
CA SER A 225 -12.51 1.84 1.06
C SER A 225 -12.98 0.83 2.12
N SER A 226 -12.86 1.19 3.40
CA SER A 226 -13.35 0.36 4.51
C SER A 226 -14.86 0.14 4.40
N PRO A 227 -15.36 -1.11 4.36
CA PRO A 227 -16.79 -1.40 4.41
C PRO A 227 -17.39 -1.23 5.82
N ASN A 228 -16.54 -0.98 6.82
CA ASN A 228 -16.90 -1.09 8.23
C ASN A 228 -17.12 0.27 8.91
N THR A 229 -16.98 1.35 8.15
CA THR A 229 -17.24 2.73 8.57
C THR A 229 -18.35 3.27 7.70
N GLU A 230 -19.46 3.64 8.33
CA GLU A 230 -20.68 4.03 7.63
C GLU A 230 -20.41 5.19 6.66
N LYS A 231 -20.92 5.07 5.43
CA LYS A 231 -20.80 6.08 4.35
C LYS A 231 -19.38 6.48 3.95
N LEU A 232 -18.34 5.77 4.42
CA LEU A 232 -16.96 6.11 4.04
C LEU A 232 -16.71 5.86 2.55
N ARG A 233 -17.31 4.80 1.99
CA ARG A 233 -17.20 4.45 0.56
C ARG A 233 -17.87 5.48 -0.36
N ASP A 234 -18.76 6.31 0.16
CA ASP A 234 -19.40 7.39 -0.59
C ASP A 234 -18.37 8.47 -0.99
N LEU A 235 -17.26 8.56 -0.26
CA LEU A 235 -16.11 9.42 -0.60
C LEU A 235 -15.34 8.95 -1.85
N GLN A 236 -15.63 7.77 -2.41
CA GLN A 236 -15.03 7.31 -3.67
C GLN A 236 -15.69 7.92 -4.90
N GLY A 237 -16.82 8.62 -4.77
CA GLY A 237 -17.40 9.38 -5.88
C GLY A 237 -16.45 10.48 -6.34
N LYS A 238 -16.31 10.64 -7.67
CA LYS A 238 -15.27 11.48 -8.31
C LYS A 238 -15.06 12.85 -7.68
N ALA A 239 -16.15 13.61 -7.48
CA ALA A 239 -16.08 14.97 -6.93
C ALA A 239 -15.65 14.98 -5.47
N ALA A 240 -16.25 14.12 -4.64
CA ALA A 240 -15.91 14.00 -3.22
C ALA A 240 -14.47 13.54 -3.02
N LEU A 241 -14.02 12.56 -3.82
CA LEU A 241 -12.65 12.07 -3.77
C LEU A 241 -11.64 13.14 -4.18
N SER A 242 -11.92 13.89 -5.25
CA SER A 242 -11.04 14.97 -5.72
C SER A 242 -10.89 16.05 -4.66
N ALA A 243 -11.99 16.47 -4.01
CA ALA A 243 -11.95 17.47 -2.95
C ALA A 243 -11.20 16.96 -1.70
N LEU A 244 -11.42 15.71 -1.30
CA LEU A 244 -10.69 15.08 -0.21
C LEU A 244 -9.18 15.06 -0.47
N LEU A 245 -8.78 14.57 -1.66
CA LEU A 245 -7.38 14.45 -2.03
C LEU A 245 -6.71 15.82 -2.14
N ALA A 246 -7.38 16.83 -2.70
CA ALA A 246 -6.83 18.19 -2.76
C ALA A 246 -6.45 18.69 -1.35
N GLY A 247 -7.37 18.58 -0.38
CA GLY A 247 -7.08 19.00 1.00
C GLY A 247 -5.94 18.20 1.66
N VAL A 248 -5.87 16.89 1.43
CA VAL A 248 -4.78 16.06 1.95
C VAL A 248 -3.43 16.43 1.30
N LEU A 249 -3.42 16.70 0.01
CA LEU A 249 -2.21 17.08 -0.73
C LEU A 249 -1.71 18.47 -0.32
N ASP A 250 -2.62 19.42 -0.07
CA ASP A 250 -2.27 20.73 0.51
C ASP A 250 -1.58 20.56 1.87
N THR A 251 -2.14 19.72 2.76
CA THR A 251 -1.50 19.38 4.04
C THR A 251 -0.14 18.71 3.82
N ARG A 252 -0.04 17.77 2.88
CA ARG A 252 1.22 17.09 2.55
C ARG A 252 2.30 18.08 2.11
N ASP A 253 1.94 19.04 1.25
CA ASP A 253 2.88 20.01 0.71
C ASP A 253 3.30 21.06 1.75
N SER A 254 2.54 21.20 2.85
CA SER A 254 2.94 21.99 4.02
C SER A 254 3.91 21.29 4.99
N LEU A 255 4.13 19.97 4.82
CA LEU A 255 5.03 19.21 5.71
C LEU A 255 6.49 19.63 5.50
N PRO A 256 7.35 19.57 6.55
CA PRO A 256 8.78 19.86 6.42
C PRO A 256 9.50 19.00 5.37
N ARG A 257 9.00 17.78 5.17
CA ARG A 257 9.45 16.86 4.12
C ARG A 257 8.21 16.38 3.35
N ARG A 258 8.20 16.63 2.04
CA ARG A 258 7.18 16.07 1.14
C ARG A 258 7.28 14.54 1.15
N ILE A 259 6.15 13.88 1.41
CA ILE A 259 6.03 12.41 1.34
C ILE A 259 5.00 12.00 0.27
N PRO A 260 5.15 10.82 -0.36
CA PRO A 260 4.12 10.27 -1.23
C PRO A 260 2.80 10.03 -0.52
N VAL A 261 1.69 10.33 -1.20
CA VAL A 261 0.32 10.04 -0.75
C VAL A 261 -0.31 9.01 -1.67
N PHE A 262 -0.77 7.92 -1.09
CA PHE A 262 -1.42 6.82 -1.80
C PHE A 262 -2.92 6.83 -1.56
N LEU A 263 -3.68 6.33 -2.53
CA LEU A 263 -5.12 6.10 -2.39
C LEU A 263 -5.42 4.61 -2.28
N LYS A 264 -6.16 4.17 -1.25
CA LYS A 264 -6.59 2.77 -1.10
C LYS A 264 -8.06 2.60 -1.43
N ILE A 265 -8.34 1.75 -2.43
CA ILE A 265 -9.69 1.61 -3.02
C ILE A 265 -10.36 0.26 -2.68
N ALA A 266 -11.68 0.22 -2.80
CA ALA A 266 -12.45 -1.01 -2.63
C ALA A 266 -12.41 -1.86 -3.91
N PRO A 267 -12.50 -3.20 -3.81
CA PRO A 267 -12.66 -4.07 -4.97
C PRO A 267 -14.09 -4.06 -5.53
N ASP A 268 -15.05 -3.53 -4.77
CA ASP A 268 -16.48 -3.55 -5.08
C ASP A 268 -16.87 -2.25 -5.82
N LEU A 269 -16.27 -2.03 -6.98
CA LEU A 269 -16.55 -0.90 -7.87
C LEU A 269 -17.02 -1.45 -9.22
N ASP A 270 -17.97 -0.76 -9.85
CA ASP A 270 -18.32 -1.03 -11.25
C ASP A 270 -17.30 -0.40 -12.20
N ALA A 271 -17.51 -0.59 -13.51
CA ALA A 271 -16.60 -0.13 -14.53
C ALA A 271 -16.46 1.41 -14.57
N GLU A 272 -17.56 2.13 -14.35
CA GLU A 272 -17.59 3.59 -14.33
C GLU A 272 -16.88 4.13 -13.09
N GLY A 273 -17.21 3.60 -11.90
CA GLY A 273 -16.54 3.98 -10.66
C GLY A 273 -15.03 3.72 -10.72
N LEU A 274 -14.59 2.61 -11.31
CA LEU A 274 -13.16 2.34 -11.48
C LEU A 274 -12.49 3.30 -12.48
N ALA A 275 -13.18 3.68 -13.56
CA ALA A 275 -12.70 4.68 -14.52
C ALA A 275 -12.57 6.07 -13.88
N ASP A 276 -13.53 6.45 -13.04
CA ASP A 276 -13.48 7.70 -12.28
C ASP A 276 -12.34 7.72 -11.27
N ILE A 277 -12.12 6.64 -10.52
CA ILE A 277 -10.95 6.49 -9.64
C ILE A 277 -9.65 6.67 -10.44
N ALA A 278 -9.54 6.01 -11.61
CA ALA A 278 -8.35 6.12 -12.45
C ALA A 278 -8.13 7.55 -12.95
N ALA A 279 -9.20 8.27 -13.34
CA ALA A 279 -9.11 9.67 -13.72
C ALA A 279 -8.62 10.55 -12.57
N VAL A 280 -9.25 10.44 -11.39
CA VAL A 280 -8.84 11.19 -10.20
C VAL A 280 -7.40 10.88 -9.81
N ALA A 281 -6.96 9.62 -9.89
CA ALA A 281 -5.59 9.23 -9.58
C ALA A 281 -4.56 9.90 -10.50
N ARG A 282 -4.87 10.04 -11.79
CA ARG A 282 -3.99 10.74 -12.75
C ARG A 282 -3.99 12.26 -12.54
N ASP A 283 -5.15 12.83 -12.23
CA ASP A 283 -5.36 14.28 -12.26
C ASP A 283 -5.02 14.95 -10.92
N SER A 284 -5.15 14.24 -9.80
CA SER A 284 -4.95 14.82 -8.45
C SER A 284 -3.50 14.97 -8.04
N GLY A 285 -2.56 14.25 -8.66
CA GLY A 285 -1.15 14.25 -8.24
C GLY A 285 -0.86 13.38 -7.01
N ILE A 286 -1.72 12.41 -6.70
CA ILE A 286 -1.37 11.31 -5.80
C ILE A 286 -0.27 10.45 -6.40
N ASP A 287 0.51 9.80 -5.54
CA ASP A 287 1.77 9.19 -5.96
C ASP A 287 1.64 7.67 -6.20
N ALA A 288 0.59 7.01 -5.71
CA ALA A 288 0.25 5.60 -6.02
C ALA A 288 -1.21 5.23 -5.66
N VAL A 289 -1.68 4.07 -6.16
CA VAL A 289 -2.99 3.47 -5.77
C VAL A 289 -2.78 2.07 -5.20
N ILE A 290 -3.41 1.78 -4.06
CA ILE A 290 -3.44 0.46 -3.42
C ILE A 290 -4.74 -0.26 -3.79
N ALA A 291 -4.62 -1.36 -4.53
CA ALA A 291 -5.71 -2.18 -5.04
C ALA A 291 -5.57 -3.63 -4.51
N THR A 292 -6.36 -4.10 -3.55
CA THR A 292 -7.60 -3.50 -3.00
C THR A 292 -7.79 -3.69 -1.49
N ASN A 293 -8.76 -2.99 -0.92
CA ASN A 293 -9.31 -3.32 0.40
C ASN A 293 -10.14 -4.63 0.35
N THR A 294 -10.79 -4.98 1.46
CA THR A 294 -11.66 -6.15 1.59
C THR A 294 -12.95 -6.04 0.76
N THR A 295 -13.53 -7.18 0.35
CA THR A 295 -14.78 -7.26 -0.42
C THR A 295 -16.01 -7.57 0.44
N LEU A 296 -17.18 -7.10 0.01
CA LEU A 296 -18.48 -7.53 0.57
C LEU A 296 -19.02 -8.82 -0.06
N GLU A 297 -18.40 -9.30 -1.13
CA GLU A 297 -18.81 -10.52 -1.82
C GLU A 297 -18.58 -11.79 -0.96
N ARG A 298 -19.43 -12.81 -1.16
CA ARG A 298 -19.44 -14.07 -0.38
C ARG A 298 -19.55 -15.32 -1.26
N ARG A 299 -19.32 -15.20 -2.57
CA ARG A 299 -19.44 -16.34 -3.49
C ARG A 299 -18.36 -17.39 -3.21
N GLY A 300 -18.74 -18.67 -3.23
CA GLY A 300 -17.81 -19.79 -3.16
C GLY A 300 -17.15 -20.04 -1.80
N LEU A 301 -17.71 -19.51 -0.70
CA LEU A 301 -17.23 -19.79 0.66
C LEU A 301 -17.80 -21.10 1.19
N ASN A 302 -16.95 -21.87 1.87
CA ASN A 302 -17.29 -23.17 2.45
C ASN A 302 -17.32 -23.15 3.99
N ASP A 303 -16.69 -22.16 4.61
CA ASP A 303 -16.63 -22.05 6.06
C ASP A 303 -17.99 -21.63 6.66
N PRO A 304 -18.44 -22.22 7.79
CA PRO A 304 -19.69 -21.85 8.44
C PRO A 304 -19.79 -20.37 8.84
N GLN A 305 -18.65 -19.68 9.01
CA GLN A 305 -18.62 -18.24 9.30
C GLN A 305 -18.79 -17.37 8.04
N GLY A 306 -18.95 -17.97 6.84
CA GLY A 306 -19.16 -17.27 5.57
C GLY A 306 -20.27 -16.21 5.58
N PRO A 307 -21.43 -16.41 6.23
CA PRO A 307 -22.50 -15.43 6.31
C PRO A 307 -22.21 -14.19 7.17
N GLU A 308 -21.08 -14.13 7.89
CA GLU A 308 -20.78 -13.00 8.77
C GLU A 308 -20.65 -11.67 8.01
N ALA A 309 -21.17 -10.60 8.63
CA ALA A 309 -21.09 -9.24 8.11
C ALA A 309 -19.66 -8.67 8.21
N GLY A 310 -19.31 -7.79 7.28
CA GLY A 310 -18.03 -7.08 7.23
C GLY A 310 -17.26 -7.30 5.93
N GLY A 311 -15.98 -6.98 5.92
CA GLY A 311 -15.10 -7.18 4.77
C GLY A 311 -14.43 -8.55 4.76
N LEU A 312 -14.56 -9.29 3.66
CA LEU A 312 -13.86 -10.54 3.35
C LEU A 312 -12.47 -10.25 2.76
N SER A 313 -11.48 -11.00 3.22
CA SER A 313 -10.09 -10.99 2.77
C SER A 313 -9.52 -12.41 2.71
N GLY A 314 -8.33 -12.57 2.16
CA GLY A 314 -7.66 -13.87 2.03
C GLY A 314 -7.85 -14.48 0.64
N ALA A 315 -7.66 -15.79 0.54
CA ALA A 315 -7.57 -16.48 -0.76
C ALA A 315 -8.75 -16.19 -1.72
N PRO A 316 -10.02 -16.13 -1.27
CA PRO A 316 -11.16 -15.85 -2.17
C PRO A 316 -11.11 -14.46 -2.82
N LEU A 317 -10.37 -13.50 -2.24
CA LEU A 317 -10.24 -12.16 -2.79
C LEU A 317 -9.22 -12.09 -3.93
N PHE A 318 -8.39 -13.13 -4.13
CA PHE A 318 -7.26 -13.07 -5.06
C PHE A 318 -7.70 -12.68 -6.48
N GLU A 319 -8.62 -13.45 -7.07
CA GLU A 319 -9.05 -13.21 -8.46
C GLU A 319 -9.67 -11.82 -8.62
N LYS A 320 -10.67 -11.47 -7.81
CA LYS A 320 -11.35 -10.17 -7.89
C LYS A 320 -10.37 -9.00 -7.75
N SER A 321 -9.50 -9.04 -6.75
CA SER A 321 -8.52 -7.97 -6.54
C SER A 321 -7.46 -7.91 -7.65
N THR A 322 -7.12 -9.02 -8.32
CA THR A 322 -6.17 -9.01 -9.44
C THR A 322 -6.82 -8.46 -10.71
N ARG A 323 -8.10 -8.77 -10.98
CA ARG A 323 -8.85 -8.16 -12.09
C ARG A 323 -9.00 -6.65 -11.93
N VAL A 324 -9.37 -6.18 -10.73
CA VAL A 324 -9.45 -4.73 -10.42
C VAL A 324 -8.09 -4.06 -10.62
N LEU A 325 -7.01 -4.68 -10.14
CA LEU A 325 -5.64 -4.19 -10.34
C LEU A 325 -5.27 -4.10 -11.82
N ALA A 326 -5.56 -5.14 -12.62
CA ALA A 326 -5.25 -5.17 -14.06
C ALA A 326 -6.01 -4.08 -14.81
N ARG A 327 -7.30 -3.91 -14.51
CA ARG A 327 -8.13 -2.86 -15.11
C ARG A 327 -7.66 -1.46 -14.72
N LEU A 328 -7.25 -1.24 -13.47
CA LEU A 328 -6.59 0.02 -13.08
C LEU A 328 -5.28 0.24 -13.82
N SER A 329 -4.47 -0.79 -14.00
CA SER A 329 -3.20 -0.70 -14.74
C SER A 329 -3.42 -0.28 -16.19
N GLU A 330 -4.49 -0.77 -16.82
CA GLU A 330 -4.92 -0.34 -18.16
C GLU A 330 -5.39 1.11 -18.16
N LEU A 331 -6.33 1.46 -17.27
CA LEU A 331 -6.93 2.80 -17.21
C LEU A 331 -5.94 3.90 -16.83
N THR A 332 -4.90 3.56 -16.07
CA THR A 332 -3.82 4.50 -15.70
C THR A 332 -2.66 4.49 -16.68
N GLU A 333 -2.70 3.66 -17.73
CA GLU A 333 -1.65 3.49 -18.73
C GLU A 333 -0.27 3.19 -18.11
N GLY A 334 -0.23 2.58 -16.92
CA GLY A 334 0.99 2.35 -16.15
C GLY A 334 1.70 3.62 -15.64
N LYS A 335 1.07 4.80 -15.74
CA LYS A 335 1.65 6.08 -15.29
C LYS A 335 1.52 6.31 -13.79
N VAL A 336 0.57 5.65 -13.15
CA VAL A 336 0.36 5.70 -11.69
C VAL A 336 0.86 4.37 -11.10
N PRO A 337 1.86 4.37 -10.21
CA PRO A 337 2.31 3.17 -9.53
C PRO A 337 1.15 2.48 -8.79
N LEU A 338 1.08 1.15 -8.88
CA LEU A 338 0.02 0.37 -8.24
C LEU A 338 0.61 -0.56 -7.19
N VAL A 339 -0.04 -0.64 -6.02
CA VAL A 339 0.27 -1.60 -4.98
C VAL A 339 -0.80 -2.69 -4.95
N GLY A 340 -0.42 -3.91 -5.31
CA GLY A 340 -1.31 -5.06 -5.35
C GLY A 340 -1.52 -5.69 -3.97
N VAL A 341 -2.75 -5.82 -3.53
CA VAL A 341 -3.11 -6.45 -2.24
C VAL A 341 -4.42 -7.21 -2.37
N GLY A 342 -4.53 -8.32 -1.64
CA GLY A 342 -5.70 -9.20 -1.67
C GLY A 342 -5.34 -10.60 -2.17
N GLY A 343 -5.51 -11.60 -1.29
CA GLY A 343 -5.40 -13.02 -1.63
C GLY A 343 -4.02 -13.55 -2.01
N ILE A 344 -2.95 -12.76 -1.87
CA ILE A 344 -1.58 -13.22 -2.10
C ILE A 344 -1.17 -14.18 -0.98
N SER A 345 -0.76 -15.39 -1.32
CA SER A 345 -0.28 -16.41 -0.38
C SER A 345 0.89 -17.25 -0.90
N SER A 346 1.38 -16.99 -2.11
CA SER A 346 2.51 -17.68 -2.74
C SER A 346 3.31 -16.74 -3.63
N GLY A 347 4.54 -17.15 -4.01
CA GLY A 347 5.34 -16.40 -4.99
C GLY A 347 4.70 -16.33 -6.37
N ALA A 348 3.97 -17.38 -6.79
CA ALA A 348 3.22 -17.38 -8.04
C ALA A 348 2.12 -16.30 -8.04
N GLN A 349 1.34 -16.22 -6.97
CA GLN A 349 0.30 -15.18 -6.83
C GLN A 349 0.90 -13.77 -6.74
N ALA A 350 2.04 -13.62 -6.07
CA ALA A 350 2.78 -12.35 -6.06
C ALA A 350 3.23 -11.97 -7.48
N TYR A 351 3.78 -12.92 -8.23
CA TYR A 351 4.22 -12.73 -9.60
C TYR A 351 3.06 -12.38 -10.55
N GLU A 352 1.92 -13.04 -10.40
CA GLU A 352 0.69 -12.73 -11.16
C GLU A 352 0.21 -11.29 -10.91
N LYS A 353 0.24 -10.80 -9.66
CA LYS A 353 -0.11 -9.40 -9.37
C LYS A 353 0.88 -8.41 -9.98
N ILE A 354 2.18 -8.71 -9.97
CA ILE A 354 3.19 -7.88 -10.64
C ILE A 354 2.90 -7.84 -12.15
N ARG A 355 2.72 -9.00 -12.77
CA ARG A 355 2.37 -9.12 -14.20
C ARG A 355 1.04 -8.45 -14.54
N ALA A 356 0.08 -8.42 -13.62
CA ALA A 356 -1.19 -7.69 -13.80
C ALA A 356 -1.01 -6.16 -13.78
N GLY A 357 0.06 -5.65 -13.19
CA GLY A 357 0.39 -4.22 -13.19
C GLY A 357 0.82 -3.63 -11.85
N ALA A 358 0.97 -4.43 -10.80
CA ALA A 358 1.49 -3.93 -9.53
C ALA A 358 2.99 -3.65 -9.60
N SER A 359 3.41 -2.50 -9.06
CA SER A 359 4.81 -2.12 -8.83
C SER A 359 5.32 -2.61 -7.46
N ALA A 360 4.41 -2.81 -6.50
CA ALA A 360 4.69 -3.37 -5.19
C ALA A 360 3.49 -4.16 -4.67
N LEU A 361 3.63 -4.92 -3.59
CA LEU A 361 2.62 -5.81 -3.06
C LEU A 361 2.40 -5.59 -1.56
N GLN A 362 1.22 -5.92 -1.03
CA GLN A 362 1.03 -6.04 0.43
C GLN A 362 0.41 -7.38 0.84
N LEU A 363 0.82 -7.84 2.02
CA LEU A 363 0.37 -9.09 2.63
C LEU A 363 -0.38 -8.84 3.94
N TYR A 364 -1.44 -9.60 4.19
CA TYR A 364 -2.10 -9.68 5.50
C TYR A 364 -2.61 -11.09 5.77
N SER A 365 -3.76 -11.48 5.21
CA SER A 365 -4.50 -12.66 5.68
C SER A 365 -3.69 -13.95 5.58
N ALA A 366 -2.80 -14.07 4.59
CA ALA A 366 -1.93 -15.24 4.47
C ALA A 366 -0.98 -15.42 5.66
N LEU A 367 -0.58 -14.35 6.35
CA LEU A 367 0.25 -14.42 7.57
C LEU A 367 -0.49 -15.10 8.72
N VAL A 368 -1.82 -15.01 8.77
CA VAL A 368 -2.64 -15.69 9.78
C VAL A 368 -2.48 -17.21 9.65
N TYR A 369 -2.26 -17.73 8.45
CA TYR A 369 -2.15 -19.17 8.18
C TYR A 369 -0.71 -19.65 8.01
N GLY A 370 0.14 -18.84 7.36
CA GLY A 370 1.50 -19.20 6.98
C GLY A 370 2.60 -18.61 7.85
N GLY A 371 2.25 -17.72 8.79
CA GLY A 371 3.23 -17.01 9.61
C GLY A 371 4.09 -16.02 8.84
N LEU A 372 5.07 -15.43 9.52
CA LEU A 372 6.06 -14.53 8.94
C LEU A 372 7.08 -15.27 8.08
N SER A 373 7.31 -16.57 8.29
CA SER A 373 8.18 -17.37 7.40
C SER A 373 7.66 -17.47 5.95
N LEU A 374 6.40 -17.08 5.72
CA LEU A 374 5.85 -16.93 4.38
C LEU A 374 6.54 -15.82 3.58
N VAL A 375 6.98 -14.74 4.23
CA VAL A 375 7.63 -13.58 3.58
C VAL A 375 8.89 -13.98 2.78
N PRO A 376 9.92 -14.62 3.37
CA PRO A 376 11.08 -15.08 2.62
C PRO A 376 10.76 -16.18 1.61
N THR A 377 9.65 -16.91 1.78
CA THR A 377 9.22 -17.91 0.80
C THR A 377 8.69 -17.23 -0.46
N ILE A 378 7.74 -16.30 -0.31
CA ILE A 378 7.18 -15.53 -1.42
C ILE A 378 8.28 -14.79 -2.19
N LEU A 379 9.20 -14.11 -1.49
CA LEU A 379 10.25 -13.33 -2.14
C LEU A 379 11.23 -14.20 -2.94
N ARG A 380 11.62 -15.37 -2.41
CA ARG A 380 12.50 -16.30 -3.13
C ARG A 380 11.83 -16.86 -4.38
N ASP A 381 10.56 -17.25 -4.25
CA ASP A 381 9.79 -17.79 -5.36
C ASP A 381 9.54 -16.71 -6.43
N LEU A 382 9.25 -15.47 -6.02
CA LEU A 382 9.12 -14.32 -6.92
C LEU A 382 10.42 -14.04 -7.68
N ASP A 383 11.57 -14.00 -6.99
CA ASP A 383 12.87 -13.79 -7.62
C ASP A 383 13.20 -14.91 -8.64
N ALA A 384 12.87 -16.16 -8.32
CA ALA A 384 13.04 -17.29 -9.21
C ALA A 384 12.13 -17.21 -10.45
N LEU A 385 10.87 -16.78 -10.29
CA LEU A 385 9.93 -16.59 -11.40
C LEU A 385 10.35 -15.43 -12.32
N LEU A 386 10.83 -14.32 -11.75
CA LEU A 386 11.41 -13.22 -12.53
C LEU A 386 12.61 -13.71 -13.36
N ALA A 387 13.52 -14.45 -12.73
CA ALA A 387 14.68 -15.00 -13.42
C ALA A 387 14.30 -16.00 -14.53
N ARG A 388 13.31 -16.88 -14.27
CA ARG A 388 12.81 -17.87 -15.23
C ARG A 388 12.29 -17.19 -16.50
N ASP A 389 11.58 -16.09 -16.34
CA ASP A 389 10.94 -15.38 -17.47
C ASP A 389 11.86 -14.30 -18.07
N GLY A 390 13.14 -14.29 -17.69
CA GLY A 390 14.17 -13.45 -18.31
C GLY A 390 14.22 -12.00 -17.81
N PHE A 391 13.51 -11.68 -16.73
CA PHE A 391 13.48 -10.33 -16.17
C PHE A 391 14.69 -10.07 -15.26
N SER A 392 15.44 -9.02 -15.59
CA SER A 392 16.60 -8.56 -14.81
C SER A 392 16.19 -7.67 -13.64
N THR A 393 15.00 -7.07 -13.71
CA THR A 393 14.40 -6.25 -12.65
C THR A 393 12.91 -6.54 -12.52
N LEU A 394 12.35 -6.32 -11.32
CA LEU A 394 10.90 -6.39 -11.10
C LEU A 394 10.12 -5.50 -12.08
N ALA A 395 10.64 -4.32 -12.38
CA ALA A 395 9.98 -3.31 -13.21
C ALA A 395 9.68 -3.82 -14.63
N GLU A 396 10.55 -4.65 -15.20
CA GLU A 396 10.36 -5.25 -16.53
C GLU A 396 9.16 -6.20 -16.58
N ALA A 397 8.79 -6.81 -15.44
CA ALA A 397 7.66 -7.73 -15.37
C ALA A 397 6.30 -7.01 -15.20
N VAL A 398 6.30 -5.75 -14.78
CA VAL A 398 5.08 -5.01 -14.42
C VAL A 398 4.16 -4.87 -15.64
N GLY A 399 2.94 -5.38 -15.53
CA GLY A 399 1.92 -5.26 -16.58
C GLY A 399 2.10 -6.19 -17.79
N THR A 400 3.16 -7.01 -17.84
CA THR A 400 3.43 -7.93 -18.96
C THR A 400 2.38 -9.04 -19.14
N GLY A 401 1.61 -9.33 -18.08
CA GLY A 401 0.48 -10.28 -18.10
C GLY A 401 -0.87 -9.63 -17.84
N ARG A 402 -0.99 -8.32 -18.08
CA ARG A 402 -2.24 -7.58 -17.80
C ARG A 402 -3.45 -8.19 -18.51
N LYS A 403 -3.27 -8.61 -19.77
CA LYS A 403 -4.33 -9.20 -20.61
C LYS A 403 -4.91 -10.50 -20.05
N ASP A 404 -4.15 -11.22 -19.22
CA ASP A 404 -4.61 -12.47 -18.60
C ASP A 404 -5.71 -12.21 -17.54
N TRP A 405 -5.91 -10.95 -17.15
CA TRP A 405 -6.79 -10.52 -16.06
C TRP A 405 -7.83 -9.47 -16.43
N LEU A 406 -7.82 -8.98 -17.68
CA LEU A 406 -8.87 -8.12 -18.25
C LEU A 406 -10.01 -9.00 -18.76
#